data_AF-A0A2X2BY01-F1
#
_entry.id   AF-A0A2X2BY01-F1
#
_cell.length_a   1.000
_cell.length_b   1.000
_cell.length_c   1.000
_cell.angle_alpha   90.00
_cell.angle_beta   90.00
_cell.angle_gamma   90.00
#
_symmetry.space_group_name_H-M   'P 1'
#
loop_
_entity.id
_entity.type
_entity.pdbx_description
1 polymer ?
#
loop_
_entity_poly.entity_id
_entity_poly.type
_entity_poly.pdbx_seq_one_letter_code
_entity_poly.pdbx_strand_id
1 'polypeptide(L)'
;MFQIRLLNKPSPSTLNKNTTYQLEKCVAVTTSTAYPDSWQDVVNWEQQPLHSQLINSQKAWQTLWDSADISISGDLMTQKLLRLHTFHLLSSASPFSNQQHQLDVSVTARGLHGEAYRGHIFWDEIFILPFYIMHFPETARQLLLYRYHRLPAARLAARAEGFQGAMFPWQSGHDGSEQTQTLHLNPLSGQWDADHSCRQRHVSLAIAYNVWLYWLNTHDHQFMEQYGLELLNDITLFWLDQCQWDEGDQRFHINGVMGPDEFHEKYADSLEGGLKDNAYTNLMVVWLFNQIEMFINNDRFSKKLQQLNSQSSVFNKIQEVKNRIAINIDAHEIIEQFSGYFQLKDLDWESYRKKIRQYLSYG
;
A
#
# COMPACT_ATOMS: atom_id res chain seq x y z
N MET A 1 13.18 24.08 2.12
CA MET A 1 13.88 25.16 2.87
C MET A 1 13.50 25.04 4.34
N PHE A 2 14.37 25.45 5.25
CA PHE A 2 14.07 25.44 6.69
C PHE A 2 14.30 26.82 7.32
N GLN A 3 13.45 27.18 8.26
CA GLN A 3 13.59 28.36 9.11
C GLN A 3 13.66 27.88 10.56
N ILE A 4 14.67 28.33 11.31
CA ILE A 4 14.83 28.02 12.74
C ILE A 4 14.83 29.34 13.50
N ARG A 5 13.89 29.51 14.43
CA ARG A 5 13.81 30.69 15.29
C ARG A 5 13.91 30.28 16.76
N LEU A 6 14.83 30.91 17.47
CA LEU A 6 14.91 30.83 18.93
C LEU A 6 14.09 31.98 19.52
N LEU A 7 13.10 31.64 20.34
CA LEU A 7 12.29 32.57 21.10
C LEU A 7 12.69 32.47 22.58
N ASN A 8 12.61 33.58 23.31
CA ASN A 8 12.87 33.63 24.76
C ASN A 8 14.28 33.15 25.19
N LYS A 9 15.33 33.53 24.46
CA LYS A 9 16.72 33.13 24.80
C LYS A 9 17.24 33.89 26.04
N PRO A 10 17.65 33.21 27.13
CA PRO A 10 18.35 33.87 28.23
C PRO A 10 19.77 34.27 27.82
N SER A 11 20.29 35.38 28.38
CA SER A 11 21.69 35.78 28.16
C SER A 11 22.65 34.76 28.79
N PRO A 12 23.69 34.29 28.07
CA PRO A 12 24.54 33.17 28.51
C PRO A 12 25.41 33.45 29.74
N SER A 13 25.45 34.68 30.25
CA SER A 13 26.43 35.11 31.25
C SER A 13 26.00 34.96 32.73
N THR A 14 24.73 34.64 33.05
CA THR A 14 24.30 34.49 34.46
C THR A 14 23.08 33.56 34.59
N LEU A 15 23.33 32.28 34.85
CA LEU A 15 22.30 31.36 35.35
C LEU A 15 22.23 31.47 36.87
N ASN A 16 21.04 31.76 37.40
CA ASN A 16 20.79 31.91 38.83
C ASN A 16 20.28 30.60 39.44
N LYS A 17 20.76 30.27 40.64
CA LYS A 17 20.23 29.14 41.43
C LYS A 17 18.73 29.35 41.66
N ASN A 18 17.94 28.27 41.55
CA ASN A 18 16.48 28.26 41.70
C ASN A 18 15.69 29.10 40.68
N THR A 19 16.27 29.41 39.52
CA THR A 19 15.55 30.08 38.41
C THR A 19 15.31 29.10 37.27
N THR A 20 14.07 29.00 36.78
CA THR A 20 13.75 28.22 35.57
C THR A 20 13.94 29.07 34.33
N TYR A 21 14.67 28.54 33.36
CA TYR A 21 14.89 29.17 32.06
C TYR A 21 14.16 28.35 31.00
N GLN A 22 13.39 29.03 30.15
CA GLN A 22 12.66 28.40 29.05
C GLN A 22 13.28 28.83 27.72
N LEU A 23 13.64 27.85 26.90
CA LEU A 23 14.07 28.07 25.52
C LEU A 23 12.99 27.55 24.60
N GLU A 24 12.51 28.40 23.69
CA GLU A 24 11.57 27.99 22.65
C GLU A 24 12.29 27.93 21.31
N LYS A 25 12.18 26.79 20.63
CA LYS A 25 12.70 26.58 19.28
C LYS A 25 11.54 26.22 18.37
N CYS A 26 11.30 27.09 17.38
CA CYS A 26 10.36 26.81 16.30
C CYS A 26 11.13 26.42 15.04
N VAL A 27 10.65 25.38 14.37
CA VAL A 27 11.21 24.90 13.09
C VAL A 27 10.08 24.81 12.09
N ALA A 28 10.23 25.48 10.95
CA ALA A 28 9.35 25.33 9.81
C ALA A 28 10.12 24.73 8.64
N VAL A 29 9.47 23.78 7.95
CA VAL A 29 10.04 23.04 6.82
C VAL A 29 9.06 23.07 5.66
N THR A 30 9.55 23.43 4.48
CA THR A 30 8.79 23.40 3.22
C THR A 30 9.60 22.69 2.15
N THR A 31 8.92 22.04 1.22
CA THR A 31 9.52 21.41 0.04
C THR A 31 8.90 21.96 -1.22
N SER A 32 9.68 22.06 -2.30
CA SER A 32 9.17 22.45 -3.62
C SER A 32 8.20 21.43 -4.19
N THR A 33 8.23 20.18 -3.70
CA THR A 33 7.27 19.14 -4.09
C THR A 33 5.87 19.41 -3.55
N ALA A 34 5.74 19.93 -2.33
CA ALA A 34 4.45 20.27 -1.73
C ALA A 34 4.01 21.71 -2.05
N TYR A 35 4.97 22.63 -2.23
CA TYR A 35 4.71 24.05 -2.50
C TYR A 35 5.57 24.55 -3.68
N PRO A 36 5.24 24.17 -4.93
CA PRO A 36 6.08 24.48 -6.10
C PRO A 36 6.43 25.97 -6.25
N ASP A 37 5.45 26.84 -5.98
CA ASP A 37 5.56 28.28 -6.24
C ASP A 37 5.93 29.10 -5.00
N SER A 38 5.92 28.52 -3.79
CA SER A 38 6.04 29.27 -2.53
C SER A 38 6.90 28.59 -1.46
N TRP A 39 7.61 27.50 -1.79
CA TRP A 39 8.43 26.81 -0.79
C TRP A 39 9.52 27.70 -0.17
N GLN A 40 10.01 28.73 -0.88
CA GLN A 40 11.00 29.66 -0.34
C GLN A 40 10.40 30.61 0.71
N ASP A 41 9.09 30.85 0.70
CA ASP A 41 8.45 31.84 1.57
C ASP A 41 8.54 31.50 3.07
N VAL A 42 8.91 30.26 3.40
CA VAL A 42 9.11 29.79 4.78
C VAL A 42 10.06 30.68 5.59
N VAL A 43 11.02 31.35 4.94
CA VAL A 43 11.93 32.27 5.65
C VAL A 43 11.24 33.51 6.19
N ASN A 44 10.08 33.86 5.63
CA ASN A 44 9.28 35.03 5.99
C ASN A 44 8.09 34.66 6.90
N TRP A 45 7.86 33.38 7.18
CA TRP A 45 6.73 32.95 8.00
C TRP A 45 6.90 33.41 9.45
N GLU A 46 5.83 34.01 9.98
CA GLU A 46 5.75 34.36 11.38
C GLU A 46 5.41 33.12 12.21
N GLN A 47 6.36 32.70 13.06
CA GLN A 47 6.21 31.56 13.93
C GLN A 47 5.44 31.94 15.19
N GLN A 48 4.32 31.26 15.45
CA GLN A 48 3.52 31.43 16.66
C GLN A 48 4.28 30.92 17.90
N PRO A 49 4.08 31.49 19.10
CA PRO A 49 4.67 30.97 20.33
C PRO A 49 4.24 29.52 20.64
N LEU A 50 5.05 28.78 21.42
CA LEU A 50 4.78 27.38 21.75
C LEU A 50 3.39 27.17 22.35
N HIS A 51 2.96 28.07 23.23
CA HIS A 51 1.65 27.97 23.89
C HIS A 51 0.48 27.96 22.89
N SER A 52 0.51 28.85 21.90
CA SER A 52 -0.52 28.90 20.85
C SER A 52 -0.49 27.65 19.98
N GLN A 53 0.70 27.18 19.61
CA GLN A 53 0.86 25.94 18.84
C GLN A 53 0.35 24.72 19.62
N LEU A 54 0.61 24.64 20.93
CA LEU A 54 0.14 23.55 21.77
C LEU A 54 -1.39 23.52 21.85
N ILE A 55 -2.04 24.68 22.05
CA ILE A 55 -3.51 24.77 22.06
C ILE A 55 -4.10 24.28 20.73
N ASN A 56 -3.51 24.71 19.61
CA ASN A 56 -3.97 24.30 18.28
C ASN A 56 -3.75 22.80 18.05
N SER A 57 -2.61 22.27 18.47
CA SER A 57 -2.31 20.84 18.39
C SER A 57 -3.26 20.01 19.24
N GLN A 58 -3.55 20.42 20.48
CA GLN A 58 -4.50 19.75 21.36
C GLN A 58 -5.91 19.71 20.75
N LYS A 59 -6.37 20.83 20.17
CA LYS A 59 -7.66 20.88 19.47
C LYS A 59 -7.71 19.95 18.28
N ALA A 60 -6.67 19.96 17.43
CA ALA A 60 -6.59 19.06 16.29
C ALA A 60 -6.61 17.59 16.75
N TRP A 61 -5.78 17.21 17.71
CA TRP A 61 -5.78 15.86 18.25
C TRP A 61 -7.11 15.46 18.86
N GLN A 62 -7.78 16.36 19.58
CA GLN A 62 -9.11 16.09 20.13
C GLN A 62 -10.11 15.73 19.01
N THR A 63 -10.15 16.51 17.93
CA THR A 63 -11.05 16.23 16.80
C THR A 63 -10.73 14.89 16.12
N LEU A 64 -9.44 14.54 15.97
CA LEU A 64 -9.06 13.24 15.41
C LEU A 64 -9.50 12.10 16.33
N TRP A 65 -9.30 12.23 17.64
CA TRP A 65 -9.73 11.22 18.62
C TRP A 65 -11.25 11.09 18.69
N ASP A 66 -11.99 12.19 18.62
CA ASP A 66 -13.46 12.15 18.61
C ASP A 66 -14.01 11.35 17.42
N SER A 67 -13.26 11.27 16.31
CA SER A 67 -13.64 10.52 15.10
C SER A 67 -13.07 9.10 15.02
N ALA A 68 -11.98 8.80 15.72
CA ALA A 68 -11.21 7.55 15.56
C ALA A 68 -11.00 6.73 16.83
N ASP A 69 -11.34 7.23 18.03
CA ASP A 69 -11.12 6.49 19.27
C ASP A 69 -11.99 5.23 19.32
N ILE A 70 -11.37 4.12 19.69
CA ILE A 70 -12.04 2.86 19.95
C ILE A 70 -11.82 2.55 21.42
N SER A 71 -12.91 2.60 22.19
CA SER A 71 -12.90 2.38 23.63
C SER A 71 -13.22 0.92 23.94
N ILE A 72 -12.36 0.27 24.73
CA ILE A 72 -12.56 -1.09 25.21
C ILE A 72 -12.58 -1.11 26.74
N SER A 73 -13.33 -2.04 27.30
CA SER A 73 -13.39 -2.26 28.75
C SER A 73 -12.72 -3.57 29.14
N GLY A 74 -12.22 -3.66 30.37
CA GLY A 74 -11.67 -4.89 30.94
C GLY A 74 -10.16 -5.12 30.76
N ASP A 75 -9.48 -4.41 29.85
CA ASP A 75 -8.02 -4.46 29.71
C ASP A 75 -7.39 -3.12 29.32
N LEU A 76 -6.67 -2.51 30.28
CA LEU A 76 -5.97 -1.24 30.09
C LEU A 76 -4.81 -1.35 29.10
N MET A 77 -4.14 -2.51 29.03
CA MET A 77 -2.99 -2.70 28.13
C MET A 77 -3.45 -2.76 26.68
N THR A 78 -4.50 -3.54 26.39
CA THR A 78 -5.10 -3.54 25.04
C THR A 78 -5.63 -2.14 24.67
N GLN A 79 -6.25 -1.39 25.60
CA GLN A 79 -6.72 -0.02 25.31
C GLN A 79 -5.55 0.91 24.93
N LYS A 80 -4.43 0.81 25.65
CA LYS A 80 -3.23 1.59 25.39
C LYS A 80 -2.60 1.22 24.05
N LEU A 81 -2.50 -0.07 23.72
CA LEU A 81 -1.94 -0.55 22.45
C LEU A 81 -2.81 -0.12 21.27
N LEU A 82 -4.14 -0.21 21.40
CA LEU A 82 -5.05 0.23 20.35
C LEU A 82 -4.90 1.72 20.05
N ARG A 83 -4.88 2.56 21.09
CA ARG A 83 -4.62 4.01 20.93
C ARG A 83 -3.22 4.29 20.40
N LEU A 84 -2.21 3.50 20.74
CA LEU A 84 -0.87 3.64 20.15
C LEU A 84 -0.89 3.38 18.64
N HIS A 85 -1.56 2.31 18.18
CA HIS A 85 -1.69 2.01 16.76
C HIS A 85 -2.50 3.08 16.02
N THR A 86 -3.64 3.52 16.57
CA THR A 86 -4.44 4.62 16.01
C THR A 86 -3.64 5.92 15.92
N PHE A 87 -2.85 6.25 16.95
CA PHE A 87 -1.96 7.40 16.92
C PHE A 87 -0.95 7.32 15.77
N HIS A 88 -0.34 6.15 15.54
CA HIS A 88 0.61 5.96 14.43
C HIS A 88 -0.05 6.03 13.06
N LEU A 89 -1.28 5.51 12.91
CA LEU A 89 -2.06 5.69 11.68
C LEU A 89 -2.26 7.19 11.43
N LEU A 90 -2.93 7.89 12.34
CA LEU A 90 -3.22 9.32 12.24
C LEU A 90 -1.97 10.20 12.02
N SER A 91 -0.81 9.78 12.57
CA SER A 91 0.46 10.48 12.35
C SER A 91 1.06 10.21 10.97
N SER A 92 0.83 9.01 10.40
CA SER A 92 1.38 8.61 9.09
C SER A 92 0.60 9.18 7.92
N ALA A 93 -0.72 9.30 8.04
CA ALA A 93 -1.57 9.99 7.08
C ALA A 93 -2.61 10.83 7.83
N SER A 94 -2.22 12.05 8.17
CA SER A 94 -3.08 12.97 8.91
C SER A 94 -4.25 13.45 8.04
N PRO A 95 -5.50 13.23 8.46
CA PRO A 95 -6.66 13.74 7.72
C PRO A 95 -6.63 15.26 7.52
N PHE A 96 -6.16 16.01 8.51
CA PHE A 96 -6.09 17.46 8.43
C PHE A 96 -5.05 17.95 7.43
N SER A 97 -3.79 17.51 7.58
CA SER A 97 -2.72 18.01 6.72
C SER A 97 -2.88 17.55 5.28
N ASN A 98 -3.29 16.30 5.07
CA ASN A 98 -3.46 15.76 3.72
C ASN A 98 -4.56 16.54 3.00
N GLN A 99 -5.75 16.69 3.60
CA GLN A 99 -6.87 17.39 2.97
C GLN A 99 -6.60 18.88 2.76
N GLN A 100 -6.04 19.56 3.77
CA GLN A 100 -5.79 21.00 3.71
C GLN A 100 -4.80 21.37 2.60
N HIS A 101 -3.77 20.54 2.38
CA HIS A 101 -2.69 20.83 1.45
C HIS A 101 -2.79 20.05 0.13
N GLN A 102 -3.82 19.23 -0.04
CA GLN A 102 -4.02 18.38 -1.22
C GLN A 102 -2.75 17.59 -1.57
N LEU A 103 -2.06 17.08 -0.55
CA LEU A 103 -0.80 16.36 -0.71
C LEU A 103 -0.96 15.15 -1.65
N ASP A 104 -0.02 15.01 -2.57
CA ASP A 104 0.05 13.89 -3.50
C ASP A 104 0.89 12.75 -2.91
N VAL A 105 0.35 12.08 -1.89
CA VAL A 105 1.06 11.06 -1.09
C VAL A 105 0.14 9.90 -0.70
N SER A 106 0.74 8.75 -0.40
CA SER A 106 0.07 7.65 0.33
C SER A 106 0.91 7.15 1.51
N VAL A 107 0.47 6.08 2.16
CA VAL A 107 1.08 5.56 3.40
C VAL A 107 2.22 4.59 3.09
N THR A 108 3.39 4.86 3.67
CA THR A 108 4.60 4.05 3.51
C THR A 108 4.61 2.89 4.52
N ALA A 109 5.36 1.82 4.23
CA ALA A 109 5.42 0.61 5.06
C ALA A 109 5.90 0.83 6.52
N ARG A 110 6.51 1.98 6.81
CA ARG A 110 7.00 2.38 8.14
C ARG A 110 6.54 3.78 8.55
N GLY A 111 5.56 4.36 7.85
CA GLY A 111 5.22 5.78 7.98
C GLY A 111 6.46 6.66 7.81
N LEU A 112 6.54 7.75 8.58
CA LEU A 112 7.72 8.61 8.64
C LEU A 112 8.52 8.38 9.94
N HIS A 113 8.63 7.11 10.36
CA HIS A 113 9.21 6.73 11.66
C HIS A 113 10.64 6.16 11.55
N GLY A 114 11.23 6.16 10.36
CA GLY A 114 12.58 5.68 10.12
C GLY A 114 12.88 5.53 8.63
N GLU A 115 14.11 5.12 8.30
CA GLU A 115 14.61 5.02 6.93
C GLU A 115 14.40 3.63 6.29
N ALA A 116 14.00 2.64 7.09
CA ALA A 116 13.68 1.30 6.59
C ALA A 116 12.59 1.36 5.52
N TYR A 117 12.74 0.56 4.47
CA TYR A 117 11.88 0.59 3.26
C TYR A 117 11.84 1.93 2.53
N ARG A 118 12.76 2.87 2.85
CA ARG A 118 13.05 4.10 2.09
C ARG A 118 11.85 5.01 1.85
N GLY A 119 10.81 4.91 2.68
CA GLY A 119 9.57 5.65 2.49
C GLY A 119 8.79 5.23 1.24
N HIS A 120 9.00 4.02 0.73
CA HIS A 120 8.23 3.49 -0.38
C HIS A 120 6.84 3.01 0.06
N ILE A 121 5.90 3.07 -0.87
CA ILE A 121 4.51 2.67 -0.73
C ILE A 121 4.33 1.31 -1.40
N PHE A 122 3.84 0.35 -0.63
CA PHE A 122 3.66 -1.05 -1.00
C PHE A 122 2.17 -1.38 -1.10
N TRP A 123 1.85 -2.67 -1.25
CA TRP A 123 0.48 -3.17 -1.11
C TRP A 123 -0.09 -3.03 0.32
N ASP A 124 0.74 -2.66 1.32
CA ASP A 124 0.37 -2.47 2.73
C ASP A 124 -0.87 -1.57 2.94
N GLU A 125 -1.17 -0.71 1.97
CA GLU A 125 -2.41 0.07 1.90
C GLU A 125 -3.67 -0.79 2.14
N ILE A 126 -3.69 -2.08 1.76
CA ILE A 126 -4.82 -2.98 2.01
C ILE A 126 -5.10 -3.18 3.51
N PHE A 127 -4.08 -3.12 4.37
CA PHE A 127 -4.23 -3.23 5.82
C PHE A 127 -4.58 -1.87 6.47
N ILE A 128 -4.24 -0.78 5.80
CA ILE A 128 -4.29 0.57 6.34
C ILE A 128 -5.57 1.31 5.93
N LEU A 129 -5.98 1.19 4.67
CA LEU A 129 -7.13 1.90 4.11
C LEU A 129 -8.46 1.59 4.79
N PRO A 130 -8.77 0.36 5.26
CA PRO A 130 -10.03 0.10 5.95
C PRO A 130 -10.29 1.07 7.11
N PHE A 131 -9.26 1.41 7.90
CA PHE A 131 -9.37 2.40 8.97
C PHE A 131 -9.77 3.78 8.42
N TYR A 132 -9.10 4.27 7.39
CA TYR A 132 -9.42 5.56 6.80
C TYR A 132 -10.78 5.57 6.09
N ILE A 133 -11.17 4.48 5.43
CA ILE A 133 -12.48 4.39 4.78
C ILE A 133 -13.61 4.57 5.82
N MET A 134 -13.46 3.94 6.99
CA MET A 134 -14.47 4.00 8.05
C MET A 134 -14.49 5.34 8.80
N HIS A 135 -13.32 5.90 9.10
CA HIS A 135 -13.21 7.08 9.98
C HIS A 135 -13.02 8.41 9.21
N PHE A 136 -12.35 8.37 8.06
CA PHE A 136 -11.90 9.56 7.30
C PHE A 136 -11.95 9.31 5.77
N PRO A 137 -13.13 9.09 5.17
CA PRO A 137 -13.26 8.67 3.78
C PRO A 137 -12.62 9.64 2.77
N GLU A 138 -12.60 10.95 3.05
CA GLU A 138 -11.90 11.93 2.22
C GLU A 138 -10.37 11.71 2.20
N THR A 139 -9.80 11.31 3.33
CA THR A 139 -8.39 10.92 3.40
C THR A 139 -8.15 9.65 2.61
N ALA A 140 -9.02 8.62 2.74
CA ALA A 140 -8.91 7.40 1.93
C ALA A 140 -8.97 7.69 0.42
N ARG A 141 -9.88 8.58 0.00
CA ARG A 141 -9.99 9.05 -1.38
C ARG A 141 -8.69 9.66 -1.89
N GLN A 142 -8.07 10.53 -1.09
CA GLN A 142 -6.80 11.16 -1.43
C GLN A 142 -5.63 10.17 -1.52
N LEU A 143 -5.55 9.22 -0.58
CA LEU A 143 -4.55 8.15 -0.62
C LEU A 143 -4.68 7.31 -1.90
N LEU A 144 -5.90 7.06 -2.38
CA LEU A 144 -6.14 6.37 -3.66
C LEU A 144 -5.76 7.23 -4.88
N LEU A 145 -5.93 8.56 -4.82
CA LEU A 145 -5.52 9.46 -5.90
C LEU A 145 -4.02 9.43 -6.16
N TYR A 146 -3.20 9.16 -5.14
CA TYR A 146 -1.77 8.91 -5.34
C TYR A 146 -1.54 7.81 -6.39
N ARG A 147 -2.28 6.68 -6.32
CA ARG A 147 -2.19 5.59 -7.32
C ARG A 147 -2.69 6.03 -8.68
N TYR A 148 -3.77 6.79 -8.75
CA TYR A 148 -4.27 7.34 -10.01
C TYR A 148 -3.24 8.24 -10.70
N HIS A 149 -2.57 9.13 -9.97
CA HIS A 149 -1.53 10.01 -10.53
C HIS A 149 -0.31 9.24 -11.07
N ARG A 150 -0.07 8.00 -10.60
CA ARG A 150 1.01 7.11 -11.07
C ARG A 150 0.55 6.13 -12.16
N LEU A 151 -0.72 6.14 -12.54
CA LEU A 151 -1.25 5.29 -13.60
C LEU A 151 -0.48 5.41 -14.94
N PRO A 152 -0.04 6.60 -15.39
CA PRO A 152 0.81 6.72 -16.59
C PRO A 152 2.14 5.96 -16.48
N ALA A 153 2.78 5.96 -15.31
CA ALA A 153 4.03 5.24 -15.07
C ALA A 153 3.79 3.72 -15.05
N ALA A 154 2.71 3.26 -14.42
CA ALA A 154 2.32 1.85 -14.41
C ALA A 154 1.99 1.32 -15.83
N ARG A 155 1.38 2.16 -16.68
CA ARG A 155 1.16 1.86 -18.11
C ARG A 155 2.47 1.72 -18.88
N LEU A 156 3.45 2.58 -18.60
CA LEU A 156 4.78 2.49 -19.22
C LEU A 156 5.52 1.22 -18.78
N ALA A 157 5.42 0.86 -17.50
CA ALA A 157 6.01 -0.36 -16.96
C ALA A 157 5.41 -1.62 -17.60
N ALA A 158 4.09 -1.72 -17.72
CA ALA A 158 3.43 -2.83 -18.41
C ALA A 158 3.92 -2.97 -19.87
N ARG A 159 3.93 -1.86 -20.62
CA ARG A 159 4.41 -1.85 -22.01
C ARG A 159 5.87 -2.25 -22.15
N ALA A 160 6.73 -1.85 -21.20
CA ALA A 160 8.14 -2.21 -21.21
C ALA A 160 8.36 -3.72 -21.08
N GLU A 161 7.43 -4.43 -20.44
CA GLU A 161 7.43 -5.90 -20.33
C GLU A 161 6.54 -6.59 -21.38
N GLY A 162 6.00 -5.86 -22.35
CA GLY A 162 5.18 -6.41 -23.42
C GLY A 162 3.71 -6.66 -23.06
N PHE A 163 3.24 -6.13 -21.93
CA PHE A 163 1.84 -6.26 -21.49
C PHE A 163 1.02 -4.99 -21.76
N GLN A 164 -0.29 -5.15 -21.93
CA GLN A 164 -1.23 -4.04 -21.89
C GLN A 164 -1.57 -3.63 -20.44
N GLY A 165 -2.34 -2.54 -20.30
CA GLY A 165 -2.87 -2.12 -19.01
C GLY A 165 -1.85 -1.44 -18.09
N ALA A 166 -2.01 -1.62 -16.79
CA ALA A 166 -1.17 -1.00 -15.76
C ALA A 166 -0.51 -2.04 -14.84
N MET A 167 0.81 -2.04 -14.83
CA MET A 167 1.64 -2.81 -13.91
C MET A 167 2.20 -1.84 -12.86
N PHE A 168 1.53 -1.75 -11.71
CA PHE A 168 2.02 -0.94 -10.61
C PHE A 168 3.27 -1.55 -9.99
N PRO A 169 4.24 -0.73 -9.55
CA PRO A 169 5.47 -1.23 -8.97
C PRO A 169 5.21 -1.86 -7.60
N TRP A 170 6.04 -2.85 -7.24
CA TRP A 170 6.04 -3.42 -5.89
C TRP A 170 6.42 -2.37 -4.84
N GLN A 171 7.46 -1.58 -5.15
CA GLN A 171 7.87 -0.43 -4.34
C GLN A 171 7.61 0.86 -5.12
N SER A 172 6.59 1.60 -4.70
CA SER A 172 6.23 2.86 -5.34
C SER A 172 6.83 4.05 -4.61
N GLY A 173 7.41 4.98 -5.37
CA GLY A 173 7.96 6.24 -4.88
C GLY A 173 7.25 7.45 -5.47
N HIS A 174 7.99 8.56 -5.58
CA HIS A 174 7.45 9.84 -6.06
C HIS A 174 6.97 9.79 -7.52
N ASP A 175 7.75 9.18 -8.43
CA ASP A 175 7.48 9.19 -9.88
C ASP A 175 6.64 8.00 -10.37
N GLY A 176 6.35 7.03 -9.50
CA GLY A 176 5.60 5.83 -9.83
C GLY A 176 6.36 4.75 -10.59
N SER A 177 7.67 4.91 -10.80
CA SER A 177 8.52 3.86 -11.34
C SER A 177 8.80 2.77 -10.29
N GLU A 178 9.27 1.61 -10.73
CA GLU A 178 9.69 0.52 -9.86
C GLU A 178 10.95 0.89 -9.08
N GLN A 179 10.83 0.96 -7.76
CA GLN A 179 11.93 1.29 -6.84
C GLN A 179 12.49 0.06 -6.10
N THR A 180 11.95 -1.12 -6.38
CA THR A 180 12.43 -2.38 -5.81
C THR A 180 13.89 -2.59 -6.20
N GLN A 181 14.71 -2.90 -5.21
CA GLN A 181 16.11 -3.25 -5.44
C GLN A 181 16.20 -4.50 -6.32
N THR A 182 17.25 -4.62 -7.12
CA THR A 182 17.50 -5.80 -7.95
C THR A 182 18.39 -6.84 -7.26
N LEU A 183 18.97 -6.48 -6.12
CA LEU A 183 19.88 -7.31 -5.33
C LEU A 183 19.53 -7.22 -3.84
N HIS A 184 19.63 -8.34 -3.13
CA HIS A 184 19.42 -8.44 -1.69
C HIS A 184 20.63 -9.09 -1.01
N LEU A 185 21.06 -8.54 0.12
CA LEU A 185 22.14 -9.12 0.92
C LEU A 185 21.56 -10.20 1.84
N ASN A 186 21.94 -11.45 1.62
CA ASN A 186 21.62 -12.53 2.54
C ASN A 186 22.54 -12.44 3.77
N PRO A 187 22.01 -12.17 4.99
CA PRO A 187 22.84 -11.95 6.17
C PRO A 187 23.51 -13.23 6.68
N LEU A 188 23.00 -14.41 6.31
CA LEU A 188 23.57 -15.70 6.72
C LEU A 188 24.77 -16.09 5.85
N SER A 189 24.69 -15.86 4.54
CA SER A 189 25.77 -16.19 3.60
C SER A 189 26.75 -15.02 3.39
N GLY A 190 26.32 -13.78 3.67
CA GLY A 190 27.05 -12.56 3.36
C GLY A 190 27.14 -12.25 1.87
N GLN A 191 26.34 -12.91 1.03
CA GLN A 191 26.33 -12.75 -0.43
C GLN A 191 25.18 -11.88 -0.90
N TRP A 192 25.40 -11.22 -2.04
CA TRP A 192 24.35 -10.50 -2.76
C TRP A 192 23.68 -11.45 -3.74
N ASP A 193 22.40 -11.71 -3.53
CA ASP A 193 21.55 -12.53 -4.38
C ASP A 193 20.61 -11.63 -5.20
N ALA A 194 20.07 -12.16 -6.30
CA ALA A 194 19.06 -11.44 -7.07
C ALA A 194 17.78 -11.26 -6.24
N ASP A 195 17.24 -10.05 -6.22
CA ASP A 195 15.96 -9.78 -5.57
C ASP A 195 14.84 -9.97 -6.59
N HIS A 196 13.85 -10.79 -6.25
CA HIS A 196 12.74 -11.13 -7.12
C HIS A 196 11.42 -10.47 -6.71
N SER A 197 11.43 -9.59 -5.71
CA SER A 197 10.23 -8.96 -5.14
C SER A 197 9.43 -8.13 -6.15
N CYS A 198 10.05 -7.63 -7.22
CA CYS A 198 9.32 -6.94 -8.30
C CYS A 198 8.31 -7.84 -9.03
N ARG A 199 8.41 -9.17 -8.87
CA ARG A 199 7.43 -10.13 -9.39
C ARG A 199 6.16 -10.22 -8.54
N GLN A 200 6.09 -9.53 -7.40
CA GLN A 200 4.89 -9.37 -6.59
C GLN A 200 3.89 -8.40 -7.24
N ARG A 201 3.46 -8.76 -8.45
CA ARG A 201 2.51 -7.99 -9.27
C ARG A 201 1.12 -7.91 -8.65
N HIS A 202 0.85 -8.72 -7.62
CA HIS A 202 -0.40 -8.70 -6.84
C HIS A 202 -0.66 -7.35 -6.15
N VAL A 203 0.33 -6.46 -6.03
CA VAL A 203 0.12 -5.05 -5.65
C VAL A 203 -0.94 -4.36 -6.51
N SER A 204 -1.00 -4.62 -7.82
CA SER A 204 -2.05 -4.09 -8.70
C SER A 204 -3.44 -4.61 -8.29
N LEU A 205 -3.55 -5.88 -7.87
CA LEU A 205 -4.82 -6.44 -7.39
C LEU A 205 -5.24 -5.84 -6.05
N ALA A 206 -4.28 -5.56 -5.16
CA ALA A 206 -4.55 -4.87 -3.90
C ALA A 206 -5.05 -3.43 -4.15
N ILE A 207 -4.48 -2.71 -5.12
CA ILE A 207 -4.97 -1.38 -5.52
C ILE A 207 -6.41 -1.47 -6.03
N ALA A 208 -6.72 -2.45 -6.88
CA ALA A 208 -8.08 -2.67 -7.36
C ALA A 208 -9.06 -2.99 -6.22
N TYR A 209 -8.64 -3.83 -5.27
CA TYR A 209 -9.40 -4.12 -4.04
C TYR A 209 -9.67 -2.86 -3.22
N ASN A 210 -8.66 -2.02 -3.03
CA ASN A 210 -8.79 -0.79 -2.27
C ASN A 210 -9.75 0.22 -2.92
N VAL A 211 -9.70 0.36 -4.26
CA VAL A 211 -10.66 1.17 -5.03
C VAL A 211 -12.09 0.65 -4.86
N TRP A 212 -12.27 -0.66 -5.00
CA TRP A 212 -13.58 -1.29 -4.83
C TRP A 212 -14.10 -1.15 -3.40
N LEU A 213 -13.26 -1.41 -2.40
CA LEU A 213 -13.62 -1.34 -0.98
C LEU A 213 -14.01 0.09 -0.60
N TYR A 214 -13.25 1.09 -1.07
CA TYR A 214 -13.59 2.49 -0.87
C TYR A 214 -14.98 2.80 -1.44
N TRP A 215 -15.21 2.50 -2.72
CA TRP A 215 -16.51 2.77 -3.34
C TRP A 215 -17.67 2.01 -2.70
N LEU A 216 -17.46 0.75 -2.31
CA LEU A 216 -18.48 -0.06 -1.65
C LEU A 216 -18.97 0.59 -0.34
N ASN A 217 -18.07 1.23 0.40
CA ASN A 217 -18.38 1.81 1.70
C ASN A 217 -18.81 3.29 1.64
N THR A 218 -18.35 4.05 0.64
CA THR A 218 -18.65 5.49 0.54
C THR A 218 -19.72 5.82 -0.50
N HIS A 219 -19.94 4.92 -1.46
CA HIS A 219 -20.73 5.18 -2.66
C HIS A 219 -20.29 6.44 -3.43
N ASP A 220 -19.01 6.82 -3.35
CA ASP A 220 -18.46 7.94 -4.15
C ASP A 220 -18.39 7.54 -5.64
N HIS A 221 -19.53 7.70 -6.31
CA HIS A 221 -19.66 7.43 -7.74
C HIS A 221 -18.86 8.41 -8.58
N GLN A 222 -18.66 9.65 -8.11
CA GLN A 222 -17.86 10.63 -8.83
C GLN A 222 -16.40 10.20 -8.87
N PHE A 223 -15.85 9.69 -7.76
CA PHE A 223 -14.52 9.10 -7.75
C PHE A 223 -14.41 7.92 -8.73
N MET A 224 -15.40 7.03 -8.77
CA MET A 224 -15.40 5.91 -9.72
C MET A 224 -15.41 6.38 -11.18
N GLU A 225 -16.24 7.36 -11.53
CA GLU A 225 -16.35 7.89 -12.88
C GLU A 225 -15.08 8.64 -13.32
N GLN A 226 -14.47 9.40 -12.41
CA GLN A 226 -13.30 10.22 -12.70
C GLN A 226 -11.99 9.41 -12.66
N TYR A 227 -11.87 8.45 -11.74
CA TYR A 227 -10.58 7.81 -11.41
C TYR A 227 -10.69 6.28 -11.29
N GLY A 228 -11.63 5.80 -10.48
CA GLY A 228 -11.67 4.40 -10.05
C GLY A 228 -11.85 3.40 -11.20
N LEU A 229 -12.79 3.65 -12.12
CA LEU A 229 -13.03 2.74 -13.24
C LEU A 229 -11.87 2.68 -14.23
N GLU A 230 -11.12 3.77 -14.39
CA GLU A 230 -9.92 3.77 -15.25
C GLU A 230 -8.80 2.93 -14.61
N LEU A 231 -8.58 3.07 -13.30
CA LEU A 231 -7.65 2.22 -12.55
C LEU A 231 -8.03 0.74 -12.69
N LEU A 232 -9.29 0.40 -12.42
CA LEU A 232 -9.77 -0.98 -12.49
C LEU A 232 -9.64 -1.56 -13.89
N ASN A 233 -10.01 -0.80 -14.93
CA ASN A 233 -9.90 -1.23 -16.32
C ASN A 233 -8.45 -1.55 -16.71
N ASP A 234 -7.52 -0.65 -16.41
CA ASP A 234 -6.12 -0.85 -16.77
C ASP A 234 -5.45 -2.00 -16.01
N ILE A 235 -5.78 -2.18 -14.73
CA ILE A 235 -5.32 -3.34 -13.96
C ILE A 235 -5.90 -4.63 -14.55
N THR A 236 -7.17 -4.60 -14.98
CA THR A 236 -7.83 -5.75 -15.62
C THR A 236 -7.15 -6.14 -16.93
N LEU A 237 -6.83 -5.16 -17.78
CA LEU A 237 -6.13 -5.40 -19.05
C LEU A 237 -4.76 -6.04 -18.82
N PHE A 238 -4.02 -5.59 -17.81
CA PHE A 238 -2.73 -6.19 -17.45
C PHE A 238 -2.89 -7.66 -17.07
N TRP A 239 -3.83 -7.99 -16.17
CA TRP A 239 -4.04 -9.37 -15.74
C TRP A 239 -4.62 -10.27 -16.82
N LEU A 240 -5.44 -9.76 -17.73
CA LEU A 240 -5.90 -10.50 -18.91
C LEU A 240 -4.76 -10.91 -19.85
N ASP A 241 -3.71 -10.09 -19.94
CA ASP A 241 -2.53 -10.41 -20.75
C ASP A 241 -1.55 -11.33 -20.02
N GLN A 242 -1.54 -11.35 -18.68
CA GLN A 242 -0.79 -12.33 -17.89
C GLN A 242 -1.33 -13.76 -18.02
N CYS A 243 -2.63 -13.91 -18.31
CA CYS A 243 -3.29 -15.21 -18.40
C CYS A 243 -2.96 -15.90 -19.73
N GLN A 244 -2.23 -17.01 -19.66
CA GLN A 244 -1.79 -17.80 -20.82
C GLN A 244 -2.59 -19.10 -20.91
N TRP A 245 -3.20 -19.37 -22.05
CA TRP A 245 -3.90 -20.61 -22.31
C TRP A 245 -2.92 -21.78 -22.48
N ASP A 246 -3.19 -22.90 -21.82
CA ASP A 246 -2.48 -24.16 -21.99
C ASP A 246 -3.41 -25.21 -22.62
N GLU A 247 -3.06 -25.67 -23.82
CA GLU A 247 -3.84 -26.69 -24.54
C GLU A 247 -3.80 -28.06 -23.85
N GLY A 248 -2.78 -28.32 -23.03
CA GLY A 248 -2.57 -29.61 -22.38
C GLY A 248 -3.61 -29.93 -21.32
N ASP A 249 -4.00 -28.92 -20.51
CA ASP A 249 -5.01 -29.08 -19.45
C ASP A 249 -6.27 -28.23 -19.67
N GLN A 250 -6.31 -27.46 -20.76
CA GLN A 250 -7.43 -26.59 -21.15
C GLN A 250 -7.74 -25.54 -20.07
N ARG A 251 -6.69 -24.95 -19.48
CA ARG A 251 -6.78 -23.90 -18.47
C ARG A 251 -5.94 -22.68 -18.83
N PHE A 252 -6.26 -21.56 -18.18
CA PHE A 252 -5.39 -20.38 -18.18
C PHE A 252 -4.44 -20.42 -16.99
N HIS A 253 -3.19 -20.09 -17.22
CA HIS A 253 -2.15 -20.05 -16.20
C HIS A 253 -1.56 -18.66 -16.08
N ILE A 254 -1.07 -18.33 -14.89
CA ILE A 254 -0.28 -17.13 -14.63
C ILE A 254 1.12 -17.57 -14.23
N ASN A 255 2.12 -17.11 -14.99
CA ASN A 255 3.51 -17.50 -14.81
C ASN A 255 4.37 -16.33 -14.33
N GLY A 256 5.48 -16.64 -13.66
CA GLY A 256 6.51 -15.66 -13.33
C GLY A 256 6.11 -14.66 -12.24
N VAL A 257 5.17 -15.02 -11.37
CA VAL A 257 4.69 -14.16 -10.28
C VAL A 257 5.23 -14.61 -8.93
N MET A 258 5.32 -13.69 -7.97
CA MET A 258 5.61 -13.99 -6.58
C MET A 258 4.37 -13.65 -5.75
N GLY A 259 3.95 -14.57 -4.89
CA GLY A 259 2.77 -14.38 -4.03
C GLY A 259 3.08 -13.56 -2.77
N PRO A 260 2.09 -13.37 -1.88
CA PRO A 260 2.28 -12.69 -0.60
C PRO A 260 3.27 -13.38 0.36
N ASP A 261 3.45 -14.70 0.24
CA ASP A 261 4.49 -15.41 0.96
C ASP A 261 5.84 -15.21 0.27
N GLU A 262 6.61 -14.27 0.79
CA GLU A 262 7.87 -13.84 0.18
C GLU A 262 9.01 -14.86 0.33
N PHE A 263 8.83 -15.94 1.11
CA PHE A 263 9.85 -16.98 1.20
C PHE A 263 9.94 -17.84 -0.07
N HIS A 264 8.90 -17.82 -0.91
CA HIS A 264 8.87 -18.53 -2.18
C HIS A 264 8.95 -17.52 -3.33
N GLU A 265 10.18 -17.21 -3.74
CA GLU A 265 10.46 -16.30 -4.85
C GLU A 265 10.76 -17.01 -6.17
N LYS A 266 11.11 -18.31 -6.12
CA LYS A 266 11.45 -19.17 -7.26
C LYS A 266 11.39 -20.66 -6.89
N TYR A 267 11.43 -21.53 -7.90
CA TYR A 267 11.60 -22.97 -7.69
C TYR A 267 13.02 -23.33 -7.22
N ALA A 268 13.17 -24.39 -6.42
CA ALA A 268 14.44 -24.79 -5.80
C ALA A 268 15.58 -25.00 -6.82
N ASP A 269 15.27 -25.59 -7.97
CA ASP A 269 16.23 -25.89 -9.03
C ASP A 269 16.26 -24.83 -10.15
N SER A 270 15.62 -23.66 -9.93
CA SER A 270 15.55 -22.57 -10.92
C SER A 270 16.51 -21.43 -10.58
N LEU A 271 17.14 -20.88 -11.62
CA LEU A 271 17.83 -19.58 -11.54
C LEU A 271 16.89 -18.42 -11.90
N GLU A 272 15.76 -18.69 -12.54
CA GLU A 272 14.75 -17.70 -12.87
C GLU A 272 13.75 -17.54 -11.73
N GLY A 273 13.49 -16.29 -11.37
CA GLY A 273 12.49 -15.91 -10.38
C GLY A 273 11.06 -16.06 -10.91
N GLY A 274 10.14 -16.22 -9.96
CA GLY A 274 8.71 -16.33 -10.21
C GLY A 274 8.20 -17.76 -10.19
N LEU A 275 6.94 -17.87 -9.80
CA LEU A 275 6.19 -19.10 -9.62
C LEU A 275 5.03 -19.14 -10.62
N LYS A 276 4.56 -20.35 -10.90
CA LYS A 276 3.37 -20.61 -11.70
C LYS A 276 2.15 -20.78 -10.79
N ASP A 277 1.03 -20.18 -11.19
CA ASP A 277 -0.30 -20.32 -10.57
C ASP A 277 -0.33 -20.10 -9.06
N ASN A 278 0.26 -18.99 -8.60
CA ASN A 278 0.09 -18.60 -7.21
C ASN A 278 -1.42 -18.41 -6.89
N ALA A 279 -1.94 -19.17 -5.93
CA ALA A 279 -3.37 -19.23 -5.67
C ALA A 279 -3.97 -17.89 -5.26
N TYR A 280 -3.29 -17.13 -4.39
CA TYR A 280 -3.75 -15.78 -4.02
C TYR A 280 -3.91 -14.89 -5.27
N THR A 281 -2.92 -14.91 -6.15
CA THR A 281 -2.92 -14.13 -7.39
C THR A 281 -4.06 -14.55 -8.31
N ASN A 282 -4.19 -15.85 -8.61
CA ASN A 282 -5.23 -16.36 -9.52
C ASN A 282 -6.64 -16.09 -8.97
N LEU A 283 -6.85 -16.30 -7.66
CA LEU A 283 -8.13 -16.01 -6.99
C LEU A 283 -8.47 -14.51 -7.03
N MET A 284 -7.48 -13.64 -6.81
CA MET A 284 -7.70 -12.19 -6.85
C MET A 284 -7.94 -11.67 -8.28
N VAL A 285 -7.37 -12.31 -9.31
CA VAL A 285 -7.72 -12.05 -10.72
C VAL A 285 -9.17 -12.42 -11.00
N VAL A 286 -9.63 -13.60 -10.55
CA VAL A 286 -11.04 -14.02 -10.66
C VAL A 286 -11.96 -13.06 -9.92
N TRP A 287 -11.58 -12.64 -8.71
CA TRP A 287 -12.32 -11.66 -7.93
C TRP A 287 -12.45 -10.34 -8.69
N LEU A 288 -11.36 -9.80 -9.23
CA LEU A 288 -11.36 -8.55 -10.01
C LEU A 288 -12.30 -8.68 -11.22
N PHE A 289 -12.20 -9.79 -11.94
CA PHE A 289 -13.03 -10.04 -13.12
C PHE A 289 -14.53 -10.10 -12.79
N ASN A 290 -14.89 -10.68 -11.65
CA ASN A 290 -16.27 -10.60 -11.14
C ASN A 290 -16.69 -9.15 -10.83
N GLN A 291 -15.80 -8.33 -10.26
CA GLN A 291 -16.13 -6.92 -10.00
C GLN A 291 -16.31 -6.13 -11.29
N ILE A 292 -15.47 -6.36 -12.30
CA ILE A 292 -15.61 -5.70 -13.61
C ILE A 292 -16.94 -6.05 -14.27
N GLU A 293 -17.35 -7.31 -14.21
CA GLU A 293 -18.67 -7.73 -14.72
C GLU A 293 -19.82 -7.01 -14.02
N MET A 294 -19.74 -6.85 -12.69
CA MET A 294 -20.72 -6.06 -11.94
C MET A 294 -20.78 -4.61 -12.42
N PHE A 295 -19.64 -3.97 -12.71
CA PHE A 295 -19.61 -2.59 -13.22
C PHE A 295 -20.13 -2.48 -14.65
N ILE A 296 -19.83 -3.44 -15.52
CA ILE A 296 -20.32 -3.49 -16.91
C ILE A 296 -21.85 -3.58 -16.95
N ASN A 297 -22.45 -4.36 -16.05
CA ASN A 297 -23.89 -4.52 -15.96
C ASN A 297 -24.58 -3.37 -15.19
N ASN A 298 -23.85 -2.33 -14.81
CA ASN A 298 -24.38 -1.19 -14.07
C ASN A 298 -24.61 0.01 -15.01
N ASP A 299 -25.88 0.32 -15.27
CA ASP A 299 -26.29 1.41 -16.18
C ASP A 299 -25.67 2.77 -15.84
N ARG A 300 -25.38 3.04 -14.55
CA ARG A 300 -24.75 4.29 -14.11
C ARG A 300 -23.39 4.48 -14.78
N PHE A 301 -22.59 3.43 -14.87
CA PHE A 301 -21.22 3.50 -15.35
C PHE A 301 -21.07 3.23 -16.85
N SER A 302 -22.17 2.89 -17.53
CA SER A 302 -22.21 2.58 -18.96
C SER A 302 -21.46 3.60 -19.83
N LYS A 303 -21.68 4.91 -19.62
CA LYS A 303 -21.02 5.97 -20.38
C LYS A 303 -19.49 5.98 -20.18
N LYS A 304 -19.02 5.84 -18.94
CA LYS A 304 -17.58 5.82 -18.65
C LYS A 304 -16.93 4.55 -19.20
N LEU A 305 -17.59 3.39 -19.09
CA LEU A 305 -17.08 2.13 -19.62
C LEU A 305 -17.02 2.12 -21.15
N GLN A 306 -17.99 2.76 -21.83
CA GLN A 306 -17.93 2.99 -23.28
C GLN A 306 -16.70 3.83 -23.67
N GLN A 307 -16.36 4.86 -22.90
CA GLN A 307 -15.18 5.69 -23.15
C GLN A 307 -13.85 4.95 -22.94
N LEU A 308 -13.81 4.00 -22.00
CA LEU A 308 -12.63 3.17 -21.72
C LEU A 308 -12.41 2.06 -22.77
N ASN A 309 -13.20 2.04 -23.86
CA ASN A 309 -13.15 1.01 -24.89
C ASN A 309 -13.26 -0.41 -24.31
N SER A 310 -14.13 -0.62 -23.32
CA SER A 310 -14.48 -1.97 -22.86
C SER A 310 -15.25 -2.70 -23.98
N GLN A 311 -14.52 -3.20 -24.98
CA GLN A 311 -15.06 -3.91 -26.12
C GLN A 311 -15.68 -5.25 -25.66
N SER A 312 -16.69 -5.71 -26.39
CA SER A 312 -17.30 -7.03 -26.16
C SER A 312 -16.27 -8.18 -26.18
N SER A 313 -15.17 -8.03 -26.93
CA SER A 313 -14.04 -8.96 -26.97
C SER A 313 -13.33 -9.10 -25.62
N VAL A 314 -13.09 -7.98 -24.92
CA VAL A 314 -12.47 -7.97 -23.59
C VAL A 314 -13.37 -8.69 -22.59
N PHE A 315 -14.68 -8.41 -22.63
CA PHE A 315 -15.64 -9.08 -21.75
C PHE A 315 -15.71 -10.59 -21.99
N ASN A 316 -15.71 -11.04 -23.24
CA ASN A 316 -15.69 -12.46 -23.56
C ASN A 316 -14.42 -13.14 -23.03
N LYS A 317 -13.26 -12.51 -23.19
CA LYS A 317 -11.99 -13.03 -22.64
C LYS A 317 -12.01 -13.08 -21.11
N ILE A 318 -12.57 -12.06 -20.45
CA ILE A 318 -12.79 -12.07 -18.99
C ILE A 318 -13.59 -13.30 -18.57
N GLN A 319 -14.71 -13.59 -19.26
CA GLN A 319 -15.54 -14.76 -18.94
C GLN A 319 -14.81 -16.07 -19.19
N GLU A 320 -14.05 -16.17 -20.27
CA GLU A 320 -13.28 -17.37 -20.60
C GLU A 320 -12.21 -17.66 -19.54
N VAL A 321 -11.40 -16.64 -19.20
CA VAL A 321 -10.34 -16.77 -18.21
C VAL A 321 -10.91 -17.06 -16.82
N LYS A 322 -11.92 -16.31 -16.39
CA LYS A 322 -12.51 -16.47 -15.05
C LYS A 322 -13.02 -17.89 -14.79
N ASN A 323 -13.56 -18.54 -15.81
CA ASN A 323 -14.14 -19.89 -15.69
C ASN A 323 -13.10 -21.01 -15.87
N ARG A 324 -11.89 -20.71 -16.32
CA ARG A 324 -10.87 -21.72 -16.67
C ARG A 324 -9.47 -21.43 -16.14
N ILE A 325 -9.27 -20.39 -15.34
CA ILE A 325 -7.97 -20.14 -14.71
C ILE A 325 -7.62 -21.28 -13.75
N ALA A 326 -6.36 -21.69 -13.74
CA ALA A 326 -5.87 -22.77 -12.94
C ALA A 326 -5.92 -22.41 -11.45
N ILE A 327 -6.60 -23.25 -10.67
CA ILE A 327 -6.51 -23.29 -9.21
C ILE A 327 -6.32 -24.78 -8.88
N ASN A 328 -5.19 -25.09 -8.26
CA ASN A 328 -4.85 -26.46 -7.88
C ASN A 328 -5.39 -26.74 -6.48
N ILE A 329 -6.14 -27.83 -6.36
CA ILE A 329 -6.76 -28.26 -5.11
C ILE A 329 -6.47 -29.75 -4.96
N ASP A 330 -6.01 -30.18 -3.79
CA ASP A 330 -5.74 -31.59 -3.52
C ASP A 330 -7.02 -32.39 -3.20
N ALA A 331 -6.86 -33.69 -2.92
CA ALA A 331 -7.98 -34.58 -2.57
C ALA A 331 -8.66 -34.23 -1.22
N HIS A 332 -8.06 -33.36 -0.41
CA HIS A 332 -8.59 -32.91 0.88
C HIS A 332 -9.18 -31.49 0.81
N GLU A 333 -9.42 -30.98 -0.41
CA GLU A 333 -9.95 -29.64 -0.65
C GLU A 333 -9.00 -28.51 -0.21
N ILE A 334 -7.69 -28.80 -0.11
CA ILE A 334 -6.66 -27.80 0.21
C ILE A 334 -6.16 -27.16 -1.07
N ILE A 335 -6.23 -25.82 -1.11
CA ILE A 335 -5.71 -25.02 -2.21
C ILE A 335 -4.18 -25.02 -2.15
N GLU A 336 -3.55 -25.44 -3.25
CA GLU A 336 -2.11 -25.38 -3.42
C GLU A 336 -1.64 -23.93 -3.51
N GLN A 337 -0.60 -23.54 -2.76
CA GLN A 337 -0.16 -22.14 -2.71
C GLN A 337 0.35 -21.62 -4.07
N PHE A 338 1.05 -22.48 -4.81
CA PHE A 338 1.49 -22.28 -6.18
C PHE A 338 1.77 -23.66 -6.79
N SER A 339 1.77 -23.77 -8.12
CA SER A 339 2.03 -25.04 -8.79
C SER A 339 3.38 -25.62 -8.37
N GLY A 340 3.39 -26.78 -7.71
CA GLY A 340 4.62 -27.40 -7.21
C GLY A 340 4.81 -27.31 -5.69
N TYR A 341 3.93 -26.63 -4.96
CA TYR A 341 4.07 -26.40 -3.52
C TYR A 341 3.96 -27.69 -2.70
N PHE A 342 3.03 -28.58 -3.05
CA PHE A 342 2.85 -29.82 -2.29
C PHE A 342 4.02 -30.80 -2.40
N GLN A 343 4.89 -30.62 -3.40
CA GLN A 343 6.09 -31.43 -3.60
C GLN A 343 7.31 -30.88 -2.83
N LEU A 344 7.19 -29.72 -2.19
CA LEU A 344 8.24 -29.19 -1.35
C LEU A 344 8.47 -30.07 -0.12
N LYS A 345 9.71 -30.04 0.36
CA LYS A 345 10.07 -30.74 1.59
C LYS A 345 9.37 -30.08 2.77
N ASP A 346 8.62 -30.88 3.53
CA ASP A 346 7.98 -30.41 4.76
C ASP A 346 9.02 -29.99 5.81
N LEU A 347 8.60 -29.10 6.71
CA LEU A 347 9.43 -28.58 7.79
C LEU A 347 9.64 -29.64 8.88
N ASP A 348 10.80 -29.58 9.52
CA ASP A 348 11.04 -30.31 10.77
C ASP A 348 10.30 -29.61 11.93
N TRP A 349 9.01 -29.90 12.05
CA TRP A 349 8.12 -29.31 13.04
C TRP A 349 8.56 -29.57 14.48
N GLU A 350 9.22 -30.71 14.75
CA GLU A 350 9.72 -31.02 16.10
C GLU A 350 10.87 -30.08 16.48
N SER A 351 11.85 -29.91 15.59
CA SER A 351 12.97 -28.99 15.79
C SER A 351 12.48 -27.54 15.97
N TYR A 352 11.54 -27.09 15.13
CA TYR A 352 10.95 -25.75 15.24
C TYR A 352 10.20 -25.55 16.57
N ARG A 353 9.37 -26.51 16.98
CA ARG A 353 8.64 -26.44 18.27
C ARG A 353 9.60 -26.38 19.47
N LYS A 354 10.70 -27.14 19.43
CA LYS A 354 11.72 -27.10 20.49
C LYS A 354 12.39 -25.73 20.58
N LYS A 355 12.72 -25.14 19.44
CA LYS A 355 13.32 -23.80 19.35
C LYS A 355 12.37 -22.71 19.86
N ILE A 356 11.09 -22.75 19.48
CA ILE A 356 10.07 -21.79 19.93
C ILE A 356 9.83 -21.90 21.44
N ARG A 357 9.73 -23.12 21.99
CA ARG A 357 9.59 -23.33 23.44
C ARG A 357 10.77 -22.77 24.22
N GLN A 358 11.99 -22.87 23.68
CA GLN A 358 13.16 -22.23 24.29
C GLN A 358 12.99 -20.70 24.31
N TYR A 359 12.57 -20.06 23.23
CA TYR A 359 12.33 -18.61 23.21
C TYR A 359 11.23 -18.16 24.18
N LEU A 360 10.12 -18.90 24.28
CA LEU A 360 9.03 -18.58 25.21
C LEU A 360 9.38 -18.85 26.67
N SER A 361 10.36 -19.71 26.96
CA SER A 361 10.84 -19.96 28.34
C SER A 361 11.77 -18.88 28.90
N TYR A 362 12.20 -17.91 28.06
CA TYR A 362 13.00 -16.75 28.48
C TYR A 362 12.19 -15.44 28.54
N GLY A 363 10.86 -15.51 28.41
CA GLY A 363 9.94 -14.36 28.46
C GLY A 363 9.31 -14.15 29.83
#